data_AF-A0AAE9XQV0-F1
#
_entry.id   AF-A0AAE9XQV0-F1
#
_cell.length_a   1.000
_cell.length_b   1.000
_cell.length_c   1.000
_cell.angle_alpha   90.00
_cell.angle_beta   90.00
_cell.angle_gamma   90.00
#
_symmetry.space_group_name_H-M   'P 1'
#
loop_
_entity.id
_entity.type
_entity.pdbx_description
1 polymer ?
#
loop_
_entity_poly.entity_id
_entity_poly.type
_entity_poly.pdbx_seq_one_letter_code
_entity_poly.pdbx_strand_id
1 'polypeptide(L)'
;MDDKDQWESSEGAAPAGEEDDFFTYKDAVGEERRLHLAAFEFWRSLRAGRDLPLFRDLTAEGLSPFKANCLLLDVSNPGEYRVRAIGERFAVLIDHPVSKGHDLSEIGDGFAHELVQLLSAESPAFRAAEFEFTEDRVESRGIMLPLSLDGDGVQFLMVVATFRRHSTEGLAEFHTPATPTPAAEAPVAVSMPVADFRLEAALPPALAAAVGEGVAAAKKVVRMDEGGRESLYAALGRALAIYEQADSDPASFEALLGDAGIKAQARAPFTPVLKLVFGKGYDKTRLTEYAAALAHAVKNGVRSEDLPDFLMKMPGGIKGCVREERSTRRRKRSGRTARDPLSGIRSMVAAMPARRLKDIAAEAAPGDDICLLLARRNDDGELEPLGLAKADPSQLTAILRRQTFT
;
A
#
# COMPACT_ATOMS: atom_id res chain seq x y z
N MET A 1 20.51 42.47 -57.48
CA MET A 1 21.95 42.21 -57.36
C MET A 1 22.18 41.76 -55.94
N ASP A 2 21.96 40.47 -55.70
CA ASP A 2 22.94 39.37 -55.83
C ASP A 2 23.77 39.33 -54.54
N ASP A 3 23.52 38.43 -53.59
CA ASP A 3 23.78 36.98 -53.54
C ASP A 3 25.09 36.67 -52.78
N LYS A 4 24.97 35.69 -51.88
CA LYS A 4 25.99 34.80 -51.27
C LYS A 4 26.90 35.18 -50.09
N ASP A 5 26.69 34.35 -49.06
CA ASP A 5 27.64 33.46 -48.36
C ASP A 5 28.77 34.06 -47.50
N GLN A 6 28.63 33.90 -46.18
CA GLN A 6 29.51 32.99 -45.44
C GLN A 6 28.95 32.62 -44.06
N TRP A 7 28.68 31.33 -43.89
CA TRP A 7 28.44 30.68 -42.62
C TRP A 7 29.78 30.22 -42.04
N GLU A 8 30.11 30.64 -40.82
CA GLU A 8 31.07 29.92 -39.97
C GLU A 8 30.34 29.47 -38.70
N SER A 9 30.31 28.15 -38.55
CA SER A 9 29.73 27.39 -37.46
C SER A 9 30.53 27.56 -36.17
N SER A 10 29.86 27.88 -35.06
CA SER A 10 30.32 27.49 -33.73
C SER A 10 29.17 26.86 -32.98
N GLU A 11 29.17 25.53 -32.92
CA GLU A 11 28.33 24.73 -32.03
C GLU A 11 28.67 25.08 -30.56
N GLY A 12 27.85 25.92 -29.95
CA GLY A 12 27.72 26.03 -28.51
C GLY A 12 26.54 25.20 -28.06
N ALA A 13 26.80 24.07 -27.42
CA ALA A 13 25.77 23.22 -26.82
C ALA A 13 24.91 24.02 -25.83
N ALA A 14 23.61 24.15 -26.11
CA ALA A 14 22.64 24.72 -25.20
C ALA A 14 22.36 23.71 -24.06
N PRO A 15 22.28 24.14 -22.79
CA PRO A 15 21.89 23.26 -21.70
C PRO A 15 20.44 22.80 -21.89
N ALA A 16 20.22 21.49 -21.81
CA ALA A 16 18.92 20.85 -21.91
C ALA A 16 18.01 21.29 -20.75
N GLY A 17 16.74 21.49 -21.08
CA GLY A 17 15.71 22.14 -20.27
C GLY A 17 15.53 21.61 -18.85
N GLU A 18 15.51 22.54 -17.90
CA GLU A 18 14.71 22.47 -16.68
C GLU A 18 13.24 22.73 -17.05
N GLU A 19 12.56 21.75 -17.64
CA GLU A 19 11.10 21.75 -17.77
C GLU A 19 10.60 20.34 -17.47
N ASP A 20 10.23 20.02 -16.21
CA ASP A 20 9.21 18.99 -15.89
C ASP A 20 8.78 18.80 -14.42
N ASP A 21 9.26 19.59 -13.44
CA ASP A 21 8.75 19.48 -12.05
C ASP A 21 7.52 20.35 -11.75
N PHE A 22 7.33 21.45 -12.49
CA PHE A 22 6.24 22.41 -12.22
C PHE A 22 4.88 21.93 -12.75
N PHE A 23 4.85 21.16 -13.85
CA PHE A 23 3.62 20.64 -14.45
C PHE A 23 3.04 19.47 -13.64
N THR A 24 3.88 18.52 -13.22
CA THR A 24 3.48 17.32 -12.47
C THR A 24 2.86 17.66 -11.10
N TYR A 25 3.41 18.66 -10.40
CA TYR A 25 2.86 19.11 -9.11
C TYR A 25 1.50 19.82 -9.26
N LYS A 26 1.34 20.61 -10.33
CA LYS A 26 0.11 21.35 -10.63
C LYS A 26 -1.03 20.42 -11.05
N ASP A 27 -0.71 19.36 -11.80
CA ASP A 27 -1.69 18.35 -12.22
C ASP A 27 -2.14 17.48 -11.04
N ALA A 28 -1.23 17.12 -10.13
CA ALA A 28 -1.58 16.39 -8.90
C ALA A 28 -2.50 17.23 -7.97
N VAL A 29 -2.24 18.53 -7.84
CA VAL A 29 -3.13 19.45 -7.09
C VAL A 29 -4.48 19.61 -7.80
N GLY A 30 -4.49 19.57 -9.14
CA GLY A 30 -5.70 19.55 -9.95
C GLY A 30 -6.54 18.29 -9.74
N GLU A 31 -5.92 17.11 -9.73
CA GLU A 31 -6.59 15.83 -9.49
C GLU A 31 -7.14 15.71 -8.06
N GLU A 32 -6.36 16.13 -7.07
CA GLU A 32 -6.77 16.20 -5.67
C GLU A 32 -8.03 17.07 -5.51
N ARG A 33 -8.00 18.28 -6.07
CA ARG A 33 -9.15 19.19 -6.02
C ARG A 33 -10.36 18.64 -6.75
N ARG A 34 -10.17 17.95 -7.89
CA ARG A 34 -11.25 17.26 -8.62
C ARG A 34 -11.86 16.14 -7.79
N LEU A 35 -11.04 15.39 -7.06
CA LEU A 35 -11.50 14.29 -6.20
C LEU A 35 -12.34 14.81 -5.03
N HIS A 36 -11.87 15.83 -4.32
CA HIS A 36 -12.60 16.43 -3.20
C HIS A 36 -13.89 17.08 -3.67
N LEU A 37 -13.86 17.78 -4.82
CA LEU A 37 -15.04 18.38 -5.42
C LEU A 37 -16.06 17.30 -5.82
N ALA A 38 -15.63 16.20 -6.46
CA ALA A 38 -16.52 15.11 -6.83
C ALA A 38 -17.17 14.45 -5.61
N ALA A 39 -16.42 14.25 -4.53
CA ALA A 39 -16.95 13.73 -3.27
C ALA A 39 -17.97 14.68 -2.63
N PHE A 40 -17.68 15.98 -2.62
CA PHE A 40 -18.58 17.00 -2.10
C PHE A 40 -19.85 17.14 -2.94
N GLU A 41 -19.74 17.14 -4.28
CA GLU A 41 -20.89 17.19 -5.19
C GLU A 41 -21.78 15.97 -5.05
N PHE A 42 -21.18 14.78 -4.96
CA PHE A 42 -21.93 13.56 -4.68
C PHE A 42 -22.67 13.66 -3.33
N TRP A 43 -21.98 14.01 -2.25
CA TRP A 43 -22.57 14.18 -0.93
C TRP A 43 -23.71 15.22 -0.93
N ARG A 44 -23.50 16.35 -1.61
CA ARG A 44 -24.51 17.39 -1.76
C ARG A 44 -25.72 16.90 -2.55
N SER A 45 -25.52 16.09 -3.59
CA SER A 45 -26.61 15.52 -4.40
C SER A 45 -27.54 14.63 -3.58
N LEU A 46 -26.98 13.90 -2.59
CA LEU A 46 -27.74 13.02 -1.70
C LEU A 46 -28.62 13.76 -0.70
N ARG A 47 -28.38 15.05 -0.47
CA ARG A 47 -29.19 15.83 0.47
C ARG A 47 -30.65 15.90 0.04
N ALA A 48 -30.93 15.94 -1.27
CA ALA A 48 -32.28 15.99 -1.82
C ALA A 48 -33.21 17.00 -1.09
N GLY A 49 -32.67 18.16 -0.69
CA GLY A 49 -33.39 19.21 0.06
C GLY A 49 -33.31 19.14 1.59
N ARG A 50 -32.67 18.12 2.17
CA ARG A 50 -32.43 17.95 3.61
C ARG A 50 -31.19 18.72 4.08
N ASP A 51 -31.02 18.89 5.38
CA ASP A 51 -29.80 19.46 5.98
C ASP A 51 -28.61 18.51 5.89
N LEU A 52 -28.85 17.22 6.17
CA LEU A 52 -27.87 16.16 6.05
C LEU A 52 -28.35 15.08 5.08
N PRO A 53 -27.45 14.52 4.25
CA PRO A 53 -27.76 13.35 3.44
C PRO A 53 -27.89 12.11 4.32
N LEU A 54 -28.73 11.16 3.87
CA LEU A 54 -28.95 9.92 4.61
C LEU A 54 -27.92 8.87 4.21
N PHE A 55 -27.41 8.13 5.19
CA PHE A 55 -26.47 7.04 4.97
C PHE A 55 -27.01 5.97 4.02
N ARG A 56 -28.31 5.65 4.11
CA ARG A 56 -28.96 4.64 3.27
C ARG A 56 -29.02 5.03 1.78
N ASP A 57 -28.86 6.32 1.46
CA ASP A 57 -28.92 6.82 0.09
C ASP A 57 -27.54 6.70 -0.61
N LEU A 58 -26.49 6.29 0.12
CA LEU A 58 -25.19 5.98 -0.47
C LEU A 58 -25.29 4.76 -1.38
N THR A 59 -24.80 4.90 -2.62
CA THR A 59 -24.70 3.80 -3.58
C THR A 59 -23.25 3.49 -3.92
N ALA A 60 -22.96 2.22 -4.20
CA ALA A 60 -21.62 1.81 -4.62
C ALA A 60 -21.18 2.51 -5.92
N GLU A 61 -22.14 2.77 -6.81
CA GLU A 61 -21.92 3.49 -8.07
C GLU A 61 -21.52 4.96 -7.81
N GLY A 62 -22.23 5.65 -6.92
CA GLY A 62 -21.91 7.04 -6.57
C GLY A 62 -20.58 7.20 -5.82
N LEU A 63 -20.16 6.19 -5.07
CA LEU A 63 -18.84 6.15 -4.42
C LEU A 63 -17.70 5.78 -5.39
N SER A 64 -18.00 5.15 -6.53
CA SER A 64 -17.01 4.63 -7.48
C SER A 64 -15.87 5.61 -7.83
N PRO A 65 -16.13 6.90 -8.13
CA PRO A 65 -15.08 7.84 -8.54
C PRO A 65 -14.00 8.08 -7.48
N PHE A 66 -14.31 7.90 -6.20
CA PHE A 66 -13.39 8.15 -5.09
C PHE A 66 -13.32 6.99 -4.09
N LYS A 67 -13.83 5.81 -4.45
CA LYS A 67 -13.94 4.62 -3.58
C LYS A 67 -12.60 4.20 -2.98
N ALA A 68 -11.52 4.26 -3.76
CA ALA A 68 -10.18 3.90 -3.28
C ALA A 68 -9.64 4.87 -2.22
N ASN A 69 -10.10 6.13 -2.25
CA ASN A 69 -9.71 7.24 -1.38
C ASN A 69 -10.77 7.53 -0.32
N CYS A 70 -11.71 6.62 -0.06
CA CYS A 70 -12.85 6.85 0.82
C CYS A 70 -12.76 5.97 2.08
N LEU A 71 -13.07 6.52 3.24
CA LEU A 71 -13.24 5.83 4.50
C LEU A 71 -14.60 6.24 5.08
N LEU A 72 -15.43 5.26 5.39
CA LEU A 72 -16.75 5.47 5.95
C LEU A 72 -16.76 4.99 7.39
N LEU A 73 -17.11 5.89 8.31
CA LEU A 73 -17.09 5.66 9.75
C LEU A 73 -18.50 5.76 10.32
N ASP A 74 -18.78 4.96 11.33
CA ASP A 74 -19.88 5.11 12.26
C ASP A 74 -19.31 5.82 13.50
N VAL A 75 -19.89 6.98 13.78
CA VAL A 75 -19.48 7.91 14.85
C VAL A 75 -20.64 8.16 15.82
N SER A 76 -21.61 7.24 15.85
CA SER A 76 -22.80 7.34 16.71
C SER A 76 -22.45 7.42 18.19
N ASN A 77 -21.31 6.84 18.59
CA ASN A 77 -20.78 6.87 19.95
C ASN A 77 -19.57 7.82 20.00
N PRO A 78 -19.60 8.90 20.82
CA PRO A 78 -18.47 9.79 20.97
C PRO A 78 -17.20 9.06 21.42
N GLY A 79 -16.11 9.21 20.66
CA GLY A 79 -14.83 8.55 20.93
C GLY A 79 -14.66 7.17 20.27
N GLU A 80 -15.71 6.61 19.65
CA GLU A 80 -15.61 5.42 18.80
C GLU A 80 -15.69 5.82 17.32
N TYR A 81 -14.74 5.35 16.51
CA TYR A 81 -14.68 5.59 15.07
C TYR A 81 -14.72 4.27 14.32
N ARG A 82 -15.92 3.69 14.23
CA ARG A 82 -16.09 2.32 13.77
C ARG A 82 -16.17 2.24 12.25
N VAL A 83 -15.28 1.47 11.63
CA VAL A 83 -15.18 1.37 10.17
C VAL A 83 -16.41 0.68 9.57
N ARG A 84 -17.07 1.33 8.62
CA ARG A 84 -18.19 0.79 7.84
C ARG A 84 -17.75 0.35 6.45
N ALA A 85 -16.84 1.10 5.84
CA ALA A 85 -16.17 0.79 4.60
C ALA A 85 -14.78 1.45 4.59
N ILE A 86 -13.80 0.80 3.96
CA ILE A 86 -12.44 1.32 3.85
C ILE A 86 -11.93 1.16 2.42
N GLY A 87 -11.47 2.26 1.85
CA GLY A 87 -10.84 2.33 0.54
C GLY A 87 -9.41 1.81 0.57
N GLU A 88 -8.94 1.34 -0.58
CA GLU A 88 -7.63 0.70 -0.70
C GLU A 88 -6.46 1.59 -0.26
N ARG A 89 -6.55 2.91 -0.46
CA ARG A 89 -5.49 3.86 -0.09
C ARG A 89 -5.41 4.05 1.43
N PHE A 90 -6.55 4.15 2.11
CA PHE A 90 -6.61 4.15 3.58
C PHE A 90 -6.10 2.83 4.17
N ALA A 91 -6.53 1.70 3.60
CA ALA A 91 -6.14 0.37 4.07
C ALA A 91 -4.63 0.09 3.96
N VAL A 92 -3.93 0.76 3.04
CA VAL A 92 -2.46 0.66 2.91
C VAL A 92 -1.72 1.51 3.94
N LEU A 93 -2.28 2.66 4.33
CA LEU A 93 -1.62 3.60 5.24
C LEU A 93 -1.81 3.24 6.71
N ILE A 94 -2.93 2.61 7.03
CA ILE A 94 -3.14 2.08 8.38
C ILE A 94 -2.32 0.78 8.47
N ASP A 95 -1.18 0.82 9.19
CA ASP A 95 -0.26 -0.32 9.39
C ASP A 95 -0.83 -1.42 10.32
N HIS A 96 -2.16 -1.50 10.39
CA HIS A 96 -2.96 -2.44 11.14
C HIS A 96 -4.05 -3.03 10.25
N PRO A 97 -4.39 -4.33 10.40
CA PRO A 97 -5.45 -4.96 9.63
C PRO A 97 -6.82 -4.43 10.06
N VAL A 98 -7.27 -3.38 9.39
CA VAL A 98 -8.59 -2.78 9.62
C VAL A 98 -9.62 -3.36 8.68
N SER A 99 -10.75 -3.81 9.24
CA SER A 99 -11.91 -4.29 8.50
C SER A 99 -13.17 -3.59 8.98
N LYS A 100 -14.28 -3.78 8.25
CA LYS A 100 -15.60 -3.35 8.71
C LYS A 100 -15.86 -3.83 10.15
N GLY A 101 -16.30 -2.92 11.01
CA GLY A 101 -16.59 -3.14 12.43
C GLY A 101 -15.45 -2.81 13.39
N HIS A 102 -14.22 -2.63 12.89
CA HIS A 102 -13.06 -2.25 13.70
C HIS A 102 -13.17 -0.78 14.15
N ASP A 103 -12.79 -0.47 15.38
CA ASP A 103 -12.74 0.90 15.89
C ASP A 103 -11.33 1.48 15.70
N LEU A 104 -11.20 2.55 14.93
CA LEU A 104 -9.90 3.19 14.70
C LEU A 104 -9.28 3.75 15.98
N SER A 105 -10.07 4.08 17.00
CA SER A 105 -9.58 4.54 18.31
C SER A 105 -8.73 3.49 19.04
N GLU A 106 -8.87 2.20 18.70
CA GLU A 106 -8.09 1.11 19.29
C GLU A 106 -6.65 1.05 18.73
N ILE A 107 -6.35 1.80 17.67
CA ILE A 107 -5.03 1.87 17.05
C ILE A 107 -4.27 3.07 17.62
N GLY A 108 -3.27 2.77 18.44
CA GLY A 108 -2.57 3.76 19.26
C GLY A 108 -1.41 4.52 18.59
N ASP A 109 -1.11 4.24 17.33
CA ASP A 109 0.00 4.87 16.60
C ASP A 109 -0.25 5.06 15.09
N GLY A 110 0.64 5.84 14.46
CA GLY A 110 0.68 6.08 13.03
C GLY A 110 -0.53 6.82 12.46
N PHE A 111 -0.84 6.54 11.18
CA PHE A 111 -1.86 7.26 10.42
C PHE A 111 -3.26 7.20 11.06
N ALA A 112 -3.68 6.04 11.59
CA ALA A 112 -5.00 5.89 12.19
C ALA A 112 -5.14 6.75 13.45
N HIS A 113 -4.08 6.82 14.28
CA HIS A 113 -4.05 7.61 15.49
C HIS A 113 -4.19 9.11 15.19
N GLU A 114 -3.42 9.63 14.24
CA GLU A 114 -3.48 11.05 13.83
C GLU A 114 -4.84 11.41 13.23
N LEU A 115 -5.42 10.52 12.41
CA LEU A 115 -6.77 10.71 11.90
C LEU A 115 -7.79 10.76 13.04
N VAL A 116 -7.72 9.86 14.02
CA VAL A 116 -8.63 9.84 15.18
C VAL A 116 -8.49 11.12 16.03
N GLN A 117 -7.28 11.63 16.23
CA GLN A 117 -7.07 12.90 16.93
C GLN A 117 -7.78 14.05 16.20
N LEU A 118 -7.62 14.12 14.87
CA LEU A 118 -8.26 15.12 14.03
C LEU A 118 -9.80 15.02 14.11
N LEU A 119 -10.35 13.82 13.98
CA LEU A 119 -11.79 13.58 14.11
C LEU A 119 -12.32 13.95 15.51
N SER A 120 -11.53 13.69 16.54
CA SER A 120 -11.92 13.99 17.93
C SER A 120 -11.98 15.48 18.23
N ALA A 121 -11.18 16.30 17.55
CA ALA A 121 -11.25 17.76 17.66
C ALA A 121 -12.57 18.34 17.11
N GLU A 122 -13.16 17.67 16.10
CA GLU A 122 -14.41 18.09 15.45
C GLU A 122 -15.66 17.47 16.10
N SER A 123 -15.48 16.46 16.96
CA SER A 123 -16.58 15.77 17.65
C SER A 123 -17.22 16.64 18.75
N PRO A 124 -18.55 16.63 18.93
CA PRO A 124 -19.57 15.92 18.14
C PRO A 124 -20.13 16.76 16.97
N ALA A 125 -19.59 17.95 16.73
CA ALA A 125 -20.12 18.95 15.80
C ALA A 125 -19.60 18.78 14.37
N PHE A 126 -19.54 17.52 13.88
CA PHE A 126 -19.02 17.20 12.56
C PHE A 126 -19.73 18.00 11.47
N ARG A 127 -18.93 18.72 10.67
CA ARG A 127 -19.38 19.52 9.53
C ARG A 127 -18.64 19.09 8.27
N ALA A 128 -19.21 19.46 7.12
CA ALA A 128 -18.49 19.32 5.87
C ALA A 128 -17.28 20.27 5.88
N ALA A 129 -16.08 19.71 5.97
CA ALA A 129 -14.85 20.48 6.15
C ALA A 129 -13.66 19.76 5.52
N GLU A 130 -12.74 20.53 4.95
CA GLU A 130 -11.45 20.05 4.49
C GLU A 130 -10.48 19.93 5.66
N PHE A 131 -9.52 19.01 5.55
CA PHE A 131 -8.48 18.79 6.55
C PHE A 131 -7.15 18.45 5.90
N GLU A 132 -6.08 18.71 6.64
CA GLU A 132 -4.71 18.39 6.26
C GLU A 132 -3.92 17.98 7.49
N PHE A 133 -3.12 16.92 7.36
CA PHE A 133 -2.11 16.54 8.36
C PHE A 133 -0.96 15.80 7.70
N THR A 134 0.17 15.70 8.39
CA THR A 134 1.34 14.94 7.93
C THR A 134 1.74 13.93 8.98
N GLU A 135 1.87 12.67 8.60
CA GLU A 135 2.32 11.57 9.46
C GLU A 135 3.34 10.69 8.72
N ASP A 136 4.47 10.38 9.35
CA ASP A 136 5.59 9.61 8.77
C ASP A 136 5.88 9.91 7.27
N ARG A 137 6.08 11.21 6.97
CA ARG A 137 6.35 11.75 5.62
C ARG A 137 5.22 11.58 4.61
N VAL A 138 4.03 11.20 5.06
CA VAL A 138 2.81 11.15 4.25
C VAL A 138 1.98 12.40 4.55
N GLU A 139 2.00 13.35 3.62
CA GLU A 139 1.08 14.47 3.60
C GLU A 139 -0.30 13.97 3.17
N SER A 140 -1.30 14.23 4.00
CA SER A 140 -2.66 13.76 3.83
C SER A 140 -3.60 14.95 3.77
N ARG A 141 -4.37 15.05 2.69
CA ARG A 141 -5.35 16.12 2.47
C ARG A 141 -6.68 15.51 2.10
N GLY A 142 -7.75 15.97 2.72
CA GLY A 142 -9.06 15.36 2.52
C GLY A 142 -10.23 16.24 2.89
N ILE A 143 -11.41 15.68 2.74
CA ILE A 143 -12.69 16.27 3.12
C ILE A 143 -13.48 15.29 3.98
N MET A 144 -14.05 15.78 5.06
CA MET A 144 -15.00 15.09 5.92
C MET A 144 -16.41 15.48 5.53
N LEU A 145 -17.30 14.51 5.43
CA LEU A 145 -18.65 14.67 4.89
C LEU A 145 -19.65 13.94 5.81
N PRO A 146 -20.39 14.67 6.66
CA PRO A 146 -21.27 14.10 7.67
C PRO A 146 -22.54 13.53 7.05
N LEU A 147 -23.00 12.39 7.58
CA LEU A 147 -24.16 11.64 7.11
C LEU A 147 -25.04 11.30 8.31
N SER A 148 -26.34 11.35 8.08
CA SER A 148 -27.34 11.03 9.09
C SER A 148 -28.00 9.69 8.83
N LEU A 149 -28.50 9.02 9.88
CA LEU A 149 -29.31 7.83 9.75
C LEU A 149 -30.75 8.17 9.33
N ASP A 150 -31.32 9.23 9.91
CA ASP A 150 -32.73 9.61 9.82
C ASP A 150 -32.96 11.10 9.46
N GLY A 151 -31.88 11.87 9.38
CA GLY A 151 -31.90 13.31 9.12
C GLY A 151 -31.66 14.16 10.37
N ASP A 152 -31.58 13.54 11.55
CA ASP A 152 -31.33 14.22 12.82
C ASP A 152 -29.93 13.86 13.35
N GLY A 153 -29.05 14.85 13.42
CA GLY A 153 -27.67 14.67 13.86
C GLY A 153 -26.78 13.85 12.91
N VAL A 154 -25.52 13.69 13.31
CA VAL A 154 -24.48 12.98 12.54
C VAL A 154 -24.23 11.64 13.20
N GLN A 155 -24.46 10.55 12.47
CA GLN A 155 -24.15 9.18 12.92
C GLN A 155 -23.04 8.54 12.09
N PHE A 156 -22.78 9.06 10.89
CA PHE A 156 -21.76 8.55 10.00
C PHE A 156 -20.90 9.66 9.43
N LEU A 157 -19.64 9.35 9.17
CA LEU A 157 -18.69 10.27 8.56
C LEU A 157 -18.07 9.61 7.33
N MET A 158 -18.22 10.24 6.17
CA MET A 158 -17.49 9.88 4.97
C MET A 158 -16.26 10.77 4.86
N VAL A 159 -15.09 10.15 4.87
CA VAL A 159 -13.78 10.81 4.77
C VAL A 159 -13.21 10.47 3.40
N VAL A 160 -12.91 11.48 2.58
CA VAL A 160 -12.24 11.29 1.28
C VAL A 160 -10.91 12.01 1.32
N ALA A 161 -9.81 11.30 1.11
CA ALA A 161 -8.47 11.88 1.24
C ALA A 161 -7.48 11.37 0.20
N THR A 162 -6.53 12.22 -0.14
CA THR A 162 -5.36 11.93 -0.96
C THR A 162 -4.09 11.94 -0.10
N PHE A 163 -3.06 11.26 -0.59
CA PHE A 163 -1.85 10.99 0.17
C PHE A 163 -0.62 11.18 -0.72
N ARG A 164 0.33 12.01 -0.27
CA ARG A 164 1.61 12.24 -0.94
C ARG A 164 2.75 11.88 0.00
N ARG A 165 3.71 11.10 -0.48
CA ARG A 165 4.90 10.73 0.30
C ARG A 165 6.08 11.59 -0.13
N HIS A 166 6.71 12.29 0.80
CA HIS A 166 7.95 13.01 0.52
C HIS A 166 9.11 12.01 0.41
N SER A 167 9.73 11.94 -0.78
CA SER A 167 11.00 11.26 -0.98
C SER A 167 12.16 12.14 -0.48
N THR A 168 13.09 11.56 0.26
CA THR A 168 14.36 12.21 0.65
C THR A 168 15.54 11.80 -0.23
N GLU A 169 15.28 11.36 -1.46
CA GLU A 169 16.34 11.03 -2.42
C GLU A 169 16.09 11.80 -3.71
N GLY A 170 16.97 12.78 -3.96
CA GLY A 170 17.09 13.44 -5.25
C GLY A 170 17.62 12.48 -6.32
N LEU A 171 17.24 12.77 -7.57
CA LEU A 171 17.82 12.25 -8.81
C LEU A 171 17.77 10.72 -8.98
N ALA A 172 16.60 10.18 -9.32
CA ALA A 172 16.49 8.98 -10.15
C ALA A 172 15.21 9.06 -10.99
N GLU A 173 15.38 9.58 -12.20
CA GLU A 173 14.41 9.69 -13.28
C GLU A 173 13.62 8.37 -13.49
N PHE A 174 12.29 8.47 -13.43
CA PHE A 174 11.42 7.57 -14.17
C PHE A 174 10.74 8.41 -15.25
N HIS A 175 11.27 8.30 -16.47
CA HIS A 175 10.63 8.79 -17.68
C HIS A 175 9.21 8.23 -17.81
N THR A 176 8.25 9.16 -17.90
CA THR A 176 6.89 8.90 -18.38
C THR A 176 6.85 9.26 -19.86
N PRO A 177 6.27 8.46 -20.77
CA PRO A 177 5.79 9.01 -22.03
C PRO A 177 4.38 9.58 -21.80
N ALA A 178 4.24 10.87 -22.10
CA ALA A 178 3.02 11.64 -22.06
C ALA A 178 2.03 11.26 -23.19
N THR A 179 0.76 11.09 -22.79
CA THR A 179 -0.56 11.50 -23.35
C THR A 179 -0.84 11.49 -24.88
N PRO A 180 -2.10 11.26 -25.34
CA PRO A 180 -3.19 12.23 -25.12
C PRO A 180 -4.58 11.66 -24.82
N THR A 181 -5.38 12.50 -24.15
CA THR A 181 -6.85 12.44 -24.02
C THR A 181 -7.53 12.52 -25.40
N PRO A 182 -8.73 11.94 -25.59
CA PRO A 182 -9.89 12.83 -25.65
C PRO A 182 -11.18 12.29 -25.00
N ALA A 183 -11.95 13.26 -24.51
CA ALA A 183 -13.41 13.41 -24.59
C ALA A 183 -14.36 12.39 -23.93
N ALA A 184 -15.33 12.96 -23.23
CA ALA A 184 -16.48 12.32 -22.62
C ALA A 184 -17.41 11.65 -23.66
N GLU A 185 -17.91 10.46 -23.32
CA GLU A 185 -19.24 9.96 -23.70
C GLU A 185 -19.66 8.83 -22.74
N ALA A 186 -20.94 8.81 -22.35
CA ALA A 186 -21.55 7.79 -21.50
C ALA A 186 -21.90 6.51 -22.31
N PRO A 187 -22.50 5.51 -21.64
CA PRO A 187 -21.88 4.24 -21.28
C PRO A 187 -21.73 3.28 -22.48
N VAL A 188 -20.53 2.73 -22.67
CA VAL A 188 -20.35 1.53 -23.50
C VAL A 188 -19.97 0.39 -22.56
N ALA A 189 -20.80 -0.65 -22.55
CA ALA A 189 -20.53 -1.90 -21.88
C ALA A 189 -19.14 -2.39 -22.28
N VAL A 190 -18.16 -2.29 -21.37
CA VAL A 190 -16.85 -2.89 -21.58
C VAL A 190 -16.99 -4.39 -21.38
N SER A 191 -17.40 -5.08 -22.44
CA SER A 191 -16.98 -6.44 -22.67
C SER A 191 -15.46 -6.40 -22.89
N MET A 192 -14.69 -6.57 -21.80
CA MET A 192 -13.26 -6.86 -21.96
C MET A 192 -13.15 -8.26 -22.59
N PRO A 193 -12.44 -8.41 -23.73
CA PRO A 193 -12.15 -9.72 -24.26
C PRO A 193 -11.23 -10.39 -23.24
N VAL A 194 -11.71 -11.47 -22.63
CA VAL A 194 -10.79 -12.44 -22.06
C VAL A 194 -10.09 -13.03 -23.27
N ALA A 195 -8.81 -12.71 -23.41
CA ALA A 195 -8.01 -13.01 -24.59
C ALA A 195 -8.38 -14.38 -25.20
N ASP A 196 -8.94 -14.35 -26.40
CA ASP A 196 -8.96 -15.50 -27.29
C ASP A 196 -7.52 -15.70 -27.76
N PHE A 197 -6.72 -16.40 -26.96
CA PHE A 197 -5.45 -16.91 -27.41
C PHE A 197 -5.75 -18.06 -28.36
N ARG A 198 -5.68 -17.80 -29.67
CA ARG A 198 -5.72 -18.86 -30.67
C ARG A 198 -4.35 -19.54 -30.67
N LEU A 199 -4.36 -20.73 -30.11
CA LEU A 199 -3.20 -21.57 -29.93
C LEU A 199 -2.78 -22.18 -31.29
N GLU A 200 -1.70 -21.69 -31.90
CA GLU A 200 -1.23 -22.20 -33.21
C GLU A 200 -0.36 -23.46 -33.07
N ALA A 201 0.23 -23.72 -31.90
CA ALA A 201 0.86 -24.99 -31.57
C ALA A 201 -0.13 -25.92 -30.86
N ALA A 202 -0.19 -27.20 -31.26
CA ALA A 202 -1.02 -28.20 -30.58
C ALA A 202 -0.46 -28.46 -29.17
N LEU A 203 -1.00 -27.77 -28.15
CA LEU A 203 -0.66 -28.08 -26.76
C LEU A 203 -1.05 -29.52 -26.42
N PRO A 204 -0.31 -30.18 -25.51
CA PRO A 204 -0.76 -31.41 -24.90
C PRO A 204 -2.19 -31.25 -24.35
N PRO A 205 -3.11 -32.20 -24.61
CA PRO A 205 -4.52 -32.07 -24.22
C PRO A 205 -4.72 -31.76 -22.74
N ALA A 206 -3.88 -32.32 -21.86
CA ALA A 206 -3.94 -32.08 -20.42
C ALA A 206 -3.60 -30.63 -20.05
N LEU A 207 -2.56 -30.04 -20.65
CA LEU A 207 -2.16 -28.66 -20.40
C LEU A 207 -3.18 -27.67 -20.98
N ALA A 208 -3.70 -27.95 -22.18
CA ALA A 208 -4.78 -27.17 -22.78
C ALA A 208 -6.04 -27.16 -21.92
N ALA A 209 -6.46 -28.34 -21.41
CA ALA A 209 -7.59 -28.46 -20.50
C ALA A 209 -7.37 -27.68 -19.19
N ALA A 210 -6.19 -27.83 -18.57
CA ALA A 210 -5.86 -27.13 -17.33
C ALA A 210 -5.90 -25.60 -17.49
N VAL A 211 -5.38 -25.06 -18.59
CA VAL A 211 -5.44 -23.62 -18.90
C VAL A 211 -6.88 -23.17 -19.11
N GLY A 212 -7.65 -23.91 -19.91
CA GLY A 212 -9.07 -23.60 -20.16
C GLY A 212 -9.91 -23.57 -18.88
N GLU A 213 -9.74 -24.58 -18.02
CA GLU A 213 -10.40 -24.65 -16.71
C GLU A 213 -9.98 -23.51 -15.78
N GLY A 214 -8.68 -23.19 -15.74
CA GLY A 214 -8.15 -22.09 -14.95
C GLY A 214 -8.73 -20.74 -15.36
N VAL A 215 -8.70 -20.42 -16.66
CA VAL A 215 -9.28 -19.19 -17.21
C VAL A 215 -10.79 -19.13 -16.93
N ALA A 216 -11.52 -20.23 -17.11
CA ALA A 216 -12.95 -20.29 -16.81
C ALA A 216 -13.24 -20.06 -15.32
N ALA A 217 -12.42 -20.59 -14.41
CA ALA A 217 -12.54 -20.35 -12.98
C ALA A 217 -12.25 -18.87 -12.63
N ALA A 218 -11.21 -18.27 -13.20
CA ALA A 218 -10.89 -16.86 -12.99
C ALA A 218 -12.00 -15.91 -13.47
N LYS A 219 -12.67 -16.23 -14.60
CA LYS A 219 -13.84 -15.46 -15.06
C LYS A 219 -14.98 -15.44 -14.04
N LYS A 220 -15.17 -16.52 -13.27
CA LYS A 220 -16.20 -16.58 -12.22
C LYS A 220 -15.87 -15.68 -11.02
N VAL A 221 -14.59 -15.56 -10.68
CA VAL A 221 -14.10 -14.64 -9.63
C VAL A 221 -14.44 -13.19 -9.94
N VAL A 222 -14.44 -12.80 -11.22
CA VAL A 222 -14.72 -11.44 -11.68
C VAL A 222 -16.22 -11.11 -11.69
N ARG A 223 -17.11 -12.12 -11.65
CA ARG A 223 -18.55 -11.95 -11.95
C ARG A 223 -19.51 -12.09 -10.76
N MET A 224 -19.08 -12.38 -9.52
CA MET A 224 -19.99 -12.56 -8.38
C MET A 224 -19.55 -11.86 -7.09
N ASP A 225 -20.44 -11.03 -6.54
CA ASP A 225 -20.26 -10.27 -5.29
C ASP A 225 -20.48 -11.08 -4.00
N GLU A 226 -20.98 -12.33 -4.06
CA GLU A 226 -21.30 -13.13 -2.86
C GLU A 226 -20.55 -14.48 -2.74
N GLY A 227 -19.62 -14.80 -3.67
CA GLY A 227 -18.87 -16.08 -3.67
C GLY A 227 -17.33 -15.94 -3.65
N GLY A 228 -16.81 -14.78 -3.26
CA GLY A 228 -15.48 -14.31 -3.66
C GLY A 228 -14.28 -15.13 -3.20
N ARG A 229 -14.31 -15.73 -1.99
CA ARG A 229 -13.15 -16.46 -1.44
C ARG A 229 -13.03 -17.89 -1.97
N GLU A 230 -14.12 -18.65 -1.98
CA GLU A 230 -14.15 -20.03 -2.51
C GLU A 230 -13.83 -20.06 -3.99
N SER A 231 -14.45 -19.17 -4.77
CA SER A 231 -14.21 -19.08 -6.21
C SER A 231 -12.76 -18.69 -6.52
N LEU A 232 -12.18 -17.78 -5.73
CA LEU A 232 -10.78 -17.39 -5.86
C LEU A 232 -9.85 -18.56 -5.53
N TYR A 233 -10.11 -19.27 -4.43
CA TYR A 233 -9.26 -20.38 -4.02
C TYR A 233 -9.33 -21.56 -5.01
N ALA A 234 -10.52 -21.83 -5.57
CA ALA A 234 -10.69 -22.77 -6.67
C ALA A 234 -9.89 -22.35 -7.91
N ALA A 235 -9.91 -21.06 -8.27
CA ALA A 235 -9.11 -20.54 -9.39
C ALA A 235 -7.59 -20.65 -9.14
N LEU A 236 -7.14 -20.41 -7.90
CA LEU A 236 -5.74 -20.65 -7.52
C LEU A 236 -5.36 -22.13 -7.59
N GLY A 237 -6.28 -23.03 -7.23
CA GLY A 237 -6.09 -24.48 -7.38
C GLY A 237 -5.86 -24.87 -8.84
N ARG A 238 -6.66 -24.31 -9.75
CA ARG A 238 -6.47 -24.52 -11.20
C ARG A 238 -5.16 -23.91 -11.72
N ALA A 239 -4.75 -22.75 -11.21
CA ALA A 239 -3.43 -22.18 -11.54
C ALA A 239 -2.27 -23.08 -11.09
N LEU A 240 -2.40 -23.74 -9.93
CA LEU A 240 -1.41 -24.71 -9.45
C LEU A 240 -1.40 -25.98 -10.33
N ALA A 241 -2.55 -26.45 -10.80
CA ALA A 241 -2.63 -27.60 -11.71
C ALA A 241 -1.85 -27.34 -13.02
N ILE A 242 -1.91 -26.12 -13.57
CA ILE A 242 -1.11 -25.72 -14.73
C ILE A 242 0.39 -25.79 -14.42
N TYR A 243 0.80 -25.37 -13.22
CA TYR A 243 2.19 -25.47 -12.78
C TYR A 243 2.66 -26.91 -12.65
N GLU A 244 1.85 -27.81 -12.10
CA GLU A 244 2.16 -29.25 -12.01
C GLU A 244 2.31 -29.91 -13.40
N GLN A 245 1.47 -29.51 -14.36
CA GLN A 245 1.61 -29.95 -15.75
C GLN A 245 2.85 -29.37 -16.44
N ALA A 246 3.16 -28.10 -16.16
CA ALA A 246 4.35 -27.43 -16.68
C ALA A 246 5.67 -28.07 -16.19
N ASP A 247 5.68 -28.60 -14.97
CA ASP A 247 6.83 -29.35 -14.43
C ASP A 247 7.02 -30.69 -15.16
N SER A 248 5.91 -31.29 -15.61
CA SER A 248 5.93 -32.57 -16.34
C SER A 248 6.29 -32.42 -17.83
N ASP A 249 5.97 -31.28 -18.45
CA ASP A 249 6.32 -30.95 -19.84
C ASP A 249 6.75 -29.48 -19.99
N PRO A 250 8.01 -29.16 -19.66
CA PRO A 250 8.52 -27.79 -19.71
C PRO A 250 8.56 -27.19 -21.12
N ALA A 251 8.75 -28.02 -22.15
CA ALA A 251 8.87 -27.54 -23.54
C ALA A 251 7.52 -27.03 -24.07
N SER A 252 6.44 -27.78 -23.83
CA SER A 252 5.08 -27.33 -24.18
C SER A 252 4.67 -26.10 -23.38
N PHE A 253 5.10 -26.00 -22.12
CA PHE A 253 4.84 -24.82 -21.31
C PHE A 253 5.58 -23.57 -21.81
N GLU A 254 6.84 -23.70 -22.22
CA GLU A 254 7.60 -22.58 -22.79
C GLU A 254 6.98 -22.08 -24.09
N ALA A 255 6.51 -22.98 -24.96
CA ALA A 255 5.77 -22.63 -26.17
C ALA A 255 4.48 -21.87 -25.85
N LEU A 256 3.67 -22.35 -24.90
CA LEU A 256 2.47 -21.66 -24.43
C LEU A 256 2.77 -20.25 -23.89
N LEU A 257 3.85 -20.11 -23.12
CA LEU A 257 4.27 -18.80 -22.60
C LEU A 257 4.72 -17.87 -23.73
N GLY A 258 5.41 -18.38 -24.74
CA GLY A 258 5.79 -17.67 -25.95
C GLY A 258 4.58 -17.10 -26.70
N ASP A 259 3.61 -17.96 -27.01
CA ASP A 259 2.36 -17.60 -27.69
C ASP A 259 1.53 -16.60 -26.87
N ALA A 260 1.48 -16.82 -25.56
CA ALA A 260 0.82 -15.89 -24.65
C ALA A 260 1.60 -14.58 -24.49
N GLY A 261 2.86 -14.46 -24.96
CA GLY A 261 3.77 -13.32 -24.77
C GLY A 261 4.15 -13.08 -23.31
N ILE A 262 4.23 -14.14 -22.50
CA ILE A 262 4.59 -14.13 -21.09
C ILE A 262 6.03 -14.63 -20.97
N LYS A 263 6.90 -13.90 -20.28
CA LYS A 263 8.27 -14.37 -20.04
C LYS A 263 8.30 -15.37 -18.87
N ALA A 264 8.93 -16.52 -19.09
CA ALA A 264 9.26 -17.44 -18.01
C ALA A 264 10.22 -16.79 -17.00
N GLN A 265 10.08 -17.12 -15.72
CA GLN A 265 10.89 -16.54 -14.65
C GLN A 265 11.27 -17.60 -13.63
N ALA A 266 12.51 -18.10 -13.70
CA ALA A 266 13.02 -19.14 -12.78
C ALA A 266 12.94 -18.74 -11.29
N ARG A 267 13.06 -17.44 -10.97
CA ARG A 267 12.93 -16.92 -9.60
C ARG A 267 11.47 -16.72 -9.15
N ALA A 268 10.52 -16.78 -10.06
CA ALA A 268 9.10 -16.55 -9.81
C ALA A 268 8.23 -17.55 -10.61
N PRO A 269 8.36 -18.86 -10.31
CA PRO A 269 7.77 -19.93 -11.12
C PRO A 269 6.22 -19.87 -11.20
N PHE A 270 5.56 -19.30 -10.19
CA PHE A 270 4.10 -19.20 -10.14
C PHE A 270 3.53 -17.98 -10.87
N THR A 271 4.34 -16.96 -11.14
CA THR A 271 3.85 -15.73 -11.78
C THR A 271 3.40 -15.95 -13.23
N PRO A 272 4.11 -16.75 -14.06
CA PRO A 272 3.65 -17.08 -15.41
C PRO A 272 2.29 -17.79 -15.45
N VAL A 273 2.08 -18.81 -14.59
CA VAL A 273 0.79 -19.55 -14.55
C VAL A 273 -0.37 -18.66 -14.08
N LEU A 274 -0.13 -17.78 -13.11
CA LEU A 274 -1.13 -16.82 -12.66
C LEU A 274 -1.49 -15.81 -13.76
N LYS A 275 -0.52 -15.38 -14.57
CA LYS A 275 -0.78 -14.49 -15.72
C LYS A 275 -1.54 -15.19 -16.86
N LEU A 276 -1.35 -16.49 -17.05
CA LEU A 276 -2.15 -17.28 -17.99
C LEU A 276 -3.61 -17.34 -17.55
N VAL A 277 -3.85 -17.52 -16.25
CA VAL A 277 -5.20 -17.70 -15.68
C VAL A 277 -5.95 -16.38 -15.51
N PHE A 278 -5.31 -15.37 -14.89
CA PHE A 278 -5.94 -14.10 -14.54
C PHE A 278 -5.69 -12.98 -15.57
N GLY A 279 -4.75 -13.19 -16.49
CA GLY A 279 -4.34 -12.22 -17.50
C GLY A 279 -3.11 -11.40 -17.11
N LYS A 280 -2.39 -10.91 -18.12
CA LYS A 280 -1.16 -10.10 -17.95
C LYS A 280 -1.39 -8.77 -17.23
N GLY A 281 -2.55 -8.17 -17.45
CA GLY A 281 -2.94 -6.88 -16.87
C GLY A 281 -3.57 -6.99 -15.48
N TYR A 282 -3.65 -8.20 -14.90
CA TYR A 282 -4.19 -8.38 -13.57
C TYR A 282 -3.32 -7.68 -12.51
N ASP A 283 -3.94 -7.24 -11.42
CA ASP A 283 -3.27 -6.44 -10.39
C ASP A 283 -1.97 -7.11 -9.90
N LYS A 284 -0.85 -6.37 -10.03
CA LYS A 284 0.50 -6.89 -9.76
C LYS A 284 0.67 -7.28 -8.29
N THR A 285 0.01 -6.56 -7.39
CA THR A 285 0.06 -6.81 -5.94
C THR A 285 -0.63 -8.13 -5.62
N ARG A 286 -1.85 -8.34 -6.12
CA ARG A 286 -2.60 -9.60 -5.97
C ARG A 286 -1.86 -10.78 -6.58
N LEU A 287 -1.32 -10.65 -7.79
CA LEU A 287 -0.52 -11.73 -8.40
C LEU A 287 0.69 -12.11 -7.54
N THR A 288 1.31 -11.13 -6.87
CA THR A 288 2.44 -11.37 -5.96
C THR A 288 1.99 -12.12 -4.71
N GLU A 289 0.83 -11.78 -4.15
CA GLU A 289 0.26 -12.47 -2.98
C GLU A 289 -0.17 -13.89 -3.30
N TYR A 290 -0.80 -14.09 -4.46
CA TYR A 290 -1.20 -15.41 -4.95
C TYR A 290 0.03 -16.28 -5.20
N ALA A 291 1.08 -15.74 -5.82
CA ALA A 291 2.33 -16.45 -6.03
C ALA A 291 3.00 -16.87 -4.71
N ALA A 292 2.95 -16.01 -3.69
CA ALA A 292 3.46 -16.35 -2.36
C ALA A 292 2.61 -17.42 -1.66
N ALA A 293 1.29 -17.42 -1.83
CA ALA A 293 0.41 -18.46 -1.32
C ALA A 293 0.67 -19.81 -2.00
N LEU A 294 0.81 -19.84 -3.32
CA LEU A 294 1.19 -21.04 -4.08
C LEU A 294 2.56 -21.57 -3.65
N ALA A 295 3.56 -20.69 -3.51
CA ALA A 295 4.88 -21.08 -3.04
C ALA A 295 4.85 -21.71 -1.64
N HIS A 296 4.04 -21.14 -0.74
CA HIS A 296 3.87 -21.69 0.60
C HIS A 296 3.18 -23.06 0.56
N ALA A 297 2.10 -23.21 -0.23
CA ALA A 297 1.36 -24.46 -0.36
C ALA A 297 2.25 -25.60 -0.90
N VAL A 298 2.96 -25.36 -2.02
CA VAL A 298 3.87 -26.33 -2.63
C VAL A 298 4.98 -26.75 -1.66
N LYS A 299 5.54 -25.80 -0.90
CA LYS A 299 6.57 -26.09 0.11
C LYS A 299 6.08 -26.98 1.25
N ASN A 300 4.77 -26.96 1.53
CA ASN A 300 4.12 -27.84 2.50
C ASN A 300 3.53 -29.11 1.87
N GLY A 301 3.84 -29.40 0.60
CA GLY A 301 3.39 -30.62 -0.09
C GLY A 301 1.92 -30.61 -0.50
N VAL A 302 1.28 -29.43 -0.56
CA VAL A 302 -0.12 -29.29 -0.98
C VAL A 302 -0.21 -29.37 -2.50
N ARG A 303 -1.10 -30.23 -3.00
CA ARG A 303 -1.38 -30.39 -4.44
C ARG A 303 -2.50 -29.47 -4.90
N SER A 304 -2.64 -29.30 -6.23
CA SER A 304 -3.66 -28.43 -6.83
C SER A 304 -5.09 -28.73 -6.38
N GLU A 305 -5.41 -30.01 -6.16
CA GLU A 305 -6.74 -30.48 -5.74
C GLU A 305 -7.07 -30.13 -4.28
N ASP A 306 -6.06 -30.11 -3.41
CA ASP A 306 -6.21 -29.82 -1.98
C ASP A 306 -6.05 -28.34 -1.64
N LEU A 307 -5.54 -27.54 -2.59
CA LEU A 307 -5.23 -26.12 -2.36
C LEU A 307 -6.42 -25.30 -1.86
N PRO A 308 -7.65 -25.44 -2.40
CA PRO A 308 -8.77 -24.63 -1.92
C PRO A 308 -9.09 -24.85 -0.44
N ASP A 309 -9.13 -26.11 -0.03
CA ASP A 309 -9.37 -26.52 1.35
C ASP A 309 -8.23 -26.09 2.27
N PHE A 310 -6.99 -26.21 1.81
CA PHE A 310 -5.82 -25.73 2.53
C PHE A 310 -5.92 -24.22 2.81
N LEU A 311 -6.26 -23.41 1.80
CA LEU A 311 -6.39 -21.96 1.95
C LEU A 311 -7.59 -21.55 2.81
N MET A 312 -8.67 -22.34 2.81
CA MET A 312 -9.80 -22.15 3.71
C MET A 312 -9.44 -22.42 5.18
N LYS A 313 -8.68 -23.49 5.43
CA LYS A 313 -8.26 -23.87 6.79
C LYS A 313 -7.12 -23.02 7.33
N MET A 314 -6.36 -22.37 6.45
CA MET A 314 -5.22 -21.53 6.84
C MET A 314 -5.68 -20.26 7.56
N PRO A 315 -5.25 -20.01 8.82
CA PRO A 315 -5.50 -18.74 9.50
C PRO A 315 -5.04 -17.52 8.67
N GLY A 316 -5.99 -16.68 8.25
CA GLY A 316 -5.73 -15.54 7.38
C GLY A 316 -5.61 -15.86 5.88
N GLY A 317 -5.91 -17.10 5.47
CA GLY A 317 -5.91 -17.55 4.07
C GLY A 317 -4.62 -17.22 3.33
N ILE A 318 -4.76 -16.57 2.17
CA ILE A 318 -3.65 -16.10 1.33
C ILE A 318 -2.66 -15.22 2.13
N LYS A 319 -3.16 -14.30 2.95
CA LYS A 319 -2.30 -13.40 3.76
C LYS A 319 -1.55 -14.16 4.85
N GLY A 320 -2.17 -15.20 5.41
CA GLY A 320 -1.51 -16.15 6.31
C GLY A 320 -0.29 -16.81 5.66
N CYS A 321 -0.46 -17.32 4.44
CA CYS A 321 0.64 -17.89 3.67
C CYS A 321 1.74 -16.86 3.34
N VAL A 322 1.38 -15.64 2.96
CA VAL A 322 2.33 -14.54 2.69
C VAL A 322 3.16 -14.24 3.94
N ARG A 323 2.52 -14.17 5.11
CA ARG A 323 3.20 -13.93 6.39
C ARG A 323 4.19 -15.05 6.69
N GLU A 324 3.81 -16.31 6.50
CA GLU A 324 4.71 -17.45 6.74
C GLU A 324 5.87 -17.52 5.74
N GLU A 325 5.64 -17.15 4.49
CA GLU A 325 6.71 -17.10 3.49
C GLU A 325 7.69 -15.95 3.79
N ARG A 326 7.18 -14.78 4.23
CA ARG A 326 8.01 -13.67 4.71
C ARG A 326 8.77 -14.04 5.98
N SER A 327 8.13 -14.73 6.93
CA SER A 327 8.77 -15.19 8.18
C SER A 327 9.90 -16.18 7.87
N THR A 328 9.69 -17.11 6.95
CA THR A 328 10.70 -18.07 6.53
C THR A 328 11.85 -17.39 5.79
N ARG A 329 11.57 -16.45 4.89
CA ARG A 329 12.63 -15.67 4.22
C ARG A 329 13.43 -14.81 5.19
N ARG A 330 12.78 -14.25 6.21
CA ARG A 330 13.44 -13.52 7.30
C ARG A 330 14.32 -14.45 8.13
N ARG A 331 13.84 -15.65 8.49
CA ARG A 331 14.64 -16.68 9.20
C ARG A 331 15.81 -17.18 8.36
N LYS A 332 15.61 -17.43 7.05
CA LYS A 332 16.68 -17.81 6.10
C LYS A 332 17.69 -16.68 5.85
N ARG A 333 17.26 -15.40 5.81
CA ARG A 333 18.16 -14.23 5.79
C ARG A 333 18.89 -14.03 7.11
N SER A 334 18.23 -14.30 8.23
CA SER A 334 18.85 -14.25 9.56
C SER A 334 19.90 -15.34 9.75
N GLY A 335 19.71 -16.52 9.14
CA GLY A 335 20.72 -17.58 9.09
C GLY A 335 21.80 -17.40 8.01
N ARG A 336 21.64 -16.46 7.09
CA ARG A 336 22.61 -16.17 6.02
C ARG A 336 23.01 -14.70 6.05
N THR A 337 23.91 -14.39 6.99
CA THR A 337 24.67 -13.13 7.12
C THR A 337 23.86 -11.85 6.91
N ALA A 338 23.01 -11.50 7.89
CA ALA A 338 22.66 -10.11 8.09
C ALA A 338 23.81 -9.46 8.89
N ARG A 339 24.59 -8.56 8.27
CA ARG A 339 25.41 -7.62 9.03
C ARG A 339 24.44 -6.87 9.97
N ASP A 340 24.59 -7.09 11.26
CA ASP A 340 23.83 -6.39 12.31
C ASP A 340 24.00 -4.86 12.08
N PRO A 341 22.93 -4.10 11.82
CA PRO A 341 23.02 -2.66 11.60
C PRO A 341 23.61 -1.92 12.81
N LEU A 342 23.56 -2.52 13.99
CA LEU A 342 24.17 -2.00 15.21
C LEU A 342 25.58 -2.56 15.44
N SER A 343 26.10 -3.51 14.66
CA SER A 343 27.43 -4.08 14.91
C SER A 343 28.54 -3.03 14.80
N GLY A 344 28.50 -2.20 13.76
CA GLY A 344 29.43 -1.09 13.59
C GLY A 344 29.29 -0.05 14.72
N ILE A 345 28.05 0.28 15.09
CA ILE A 345 27.76 1.28 16.15
C ILE A 345 28.17 0.74 17.53
N ARG A 346 27.94 -0.54 17.82
CA ARG A 346 28.35 -1.22 19.06
C ARG A 346 29.86 -1.26 19.18
N SER A 347 30.59 -1.54 18.09
CA SER A 347 32.05 -1.45 18.07
C SER A 347 32.55 -0.03 18.32
N MET A 348 31.88 0.99 17.77
CA MET A 348 32.22 2.40 18.02
C MET A 348 31.97 2.80 19.49
N VAL A 349 30.83 2.41 20.08
CA VAL A 349 30.52 2.65 21.49
C VAL A 349 31.43 1.85 22.43
N ALA A 350 31.82 0.64 22.05
CA ALA A 350 32.82 -0.16 22.77
C ALA A 350 34.22 0.48 22.74
N ALA A 351 34.55 1.24 21.69
CA ALA A 351 35.81 1.95 21.58
C ALA A 351 35.82 3.33 22.27
N MET A 352 34.67 3.84 22.76
CA MET A 352 34.63 5.10 23.49
C MET A 352 35.34 4.99 24.85
N PRO A 353 36.16 5.98 25.24
CA PRO A 353 36.83 5.98 26.53
C PRO A 353 35.82 6.25 27.65
N ALA A 354 35.90 5.46 28.73
CA ALA A 354 35.15 5.72 29.95
C ALA A 354 35.61 7.05 30.58
N ARG A 355 34.64 7.82 31.08
CA ARG A 355 34.85 9.11 31.74
C ARG A 355 34.32 9.04 33.16
N ARG A 356 34.95 9.77 34.09
CA ARG A 356 34.39 9.95 35.43
C ARG A 356 33.20 10.90 35.32
N LEU A 357 32.11 10.60 36.03
CA LEU A 357 30.88 11.39 35.98
C LEU A 357 31.13 12.89 36.26
N LYS A 358 32.00 13.20 37.23
CA LYS A 358 32.42 14.57 37.58
C LYS A 358 33.19 15.33 36.48
N ASP A 359 33.76 14.59 35.52
CA ASP A 359 34.56 15.15 34.42
C ASP A 359 33.70 15.33 33.15
N ILE A 360 32.40 15.04 33.22
CA ILE A 360 31.42 15.24 32.14
C ILE A 360 30.74 16.60 32.37
N ALA A 361 31.26 17.64 31.73
CA ALA A 361 30.68 18.98 31.80
C ALA A 361 29.46 19.10 30.88
N ALA A 362 28.37 19.66 31.40
CA ALA A 362 27.24 20.14 30.63
C ALA A 362 27.30 21.67 30.65
N GLU A 363 27.46 22.30 29.48
CA GLU A 363 27.14 23.72 29.34
C GLU A 363 25.62 23.83 29.36
N ALA A 364 25.05 24.23 30.50
CA ALA A 364 23.60 24.35 30.66
C ALA A 364 23.15 25.77 30.30
N ALA A 365 22.26 25.89 29.31
CA ALA A 365 21.49 27.11 29.13
C ALA A 365 20.43 27.23 30.25
N PRO A 366 19.98 28.44 30.62
CA PRO A 366 18.92 28.62 31.60
C PRO A 366 17.65 27.85 31.17
N GLY A 367 17.21 26.88 31.98
CA GLY A 367 16.06 26.03 31.69
C GLY A 367 16.37 24.63 31.13
N ASP A 368 17.65 24.27 31.00
CA ASP A 368 18.09 22.94 30.53
C ASP A 368 18.71 22.14 31.69
N ASP A 369 17.86 21.73 32.64
CA ASP A 369 18.25 21.01 33.87
C ASP A 369 18.32 19.48 33.72
N ILE A 370 17.89 18.95 32.57
CA ILE A 370 17.82 17.51 32.29
C ILE A 370 18.71 17.16 31.08
N CYS A 371 19.60 16.18 31.26
CA CYS A 371 20.43 15.64 30.18
C CYS A 371 20.40 14.11 30.12
N LEU A 372 20.82 13.54 28.98
CA LEU A 372 20.96 12.09 28.81
C LEU A 372 22.43 11.69 28.90
N LEU A 373 22.72 10.71 29.75
CA LEU A 373 24.05 10.12 29.91
C LEU A 373 24.12 8.78 29.17
N LEU A 374 25.06 8.63 28.25
CA LEU A 374 25.39 7.35 27.66
C LEU A 374 26.38 6.61 28.58
N ALA A 375 26.02 5.40 28.99
CA ALA A 375 26.89 4.52 29.77
C ALA A 375 26.96 3.12 29.14
N ARG A 376 28.11 2.46 29.29
CA ARG A 376 28.33 1.07 28.91
C ARG A 376 28.37 0.20 30.16
N ARG A 377 27.86 -1.02 30.07
CA ARG A 377 28.04 -2.03 31.11
C ARG A 377 29.37 -2.77 30.90
N ASN A 378 30.23 -2.82 31.92
CA ASN A 378 31.46 -3.62 31.88
C ASN A 378 31.17 -5.10 32.19
N ASP A 379 32.21 -5.94 32.10
CA ASP A 379 32.10 -7.39 32.35
C ASP A 379 31.71 -7.72 33.81
N ASP A 380 31.98 -6.80 34.74
CA ASP A 380 31.59 -6.89 36.15
C ASP A 380 30.14 -6.42 36.41
N GLY A 381 29.44 -5.94 35.36
CA GLY A 381 28.07 -5.47 35.44
C GLY A 381 27.89 -4.03 35.91
N GLU A 382 28.98 -3.30 36.15
CA GLU A 382 29.00 -1.89 36.53
C GLU A 382 28.78 -0.97 35.32
N LEU A 383 28.29 0.24 35.56
CA LEU A 383 28.04 1.25 34.53
C LEU A 383 29.23 2.21 34.39
N GLU A 384 29.85 2.22 33.22
CA GLU A 384 30.91 3.15 32.83
C GLU A 384 30.33 4.30 32.01
N PRO A 385 30.33 5.55 32.53
CA PRO A 385 29.87 6.70 31.77
C PRO A 385 30.79 6.97 30.57
N LEU A 386 30.20 7.20 29.40
CA LEU A 386 30.94 7.51 28.17
C LEU A 386 30.86 9.01 27.82
N GLY A 387 29.74 9.66 28.13
CA GLY A 387 29.51 11.09 27.88
C GLY A 387 28.03 11.44 27.76
N LEU A 388 27.73 12.72 27.53
CA LEU A 388 26.37 13.17 27.25
C LEU A 388 25.94 12.72 25.85
N ALA A 389 24.74 12.16 25.75
CA ALA A 389 24.13 11.86 24.47
C ALA A 389 23.64 13.16 23.82
N LYS A 390 23.91 13.32 22.52
CA LYS A 390 23.31 14.39 21.72
C LYS A 390 21.88 13.96 21.40
N ALA A 391 20.92 14.52 22.11
CA ALA A 391 19.50 14.33 21.86
C ALA A 391 18.85 15.69 21.64
N ASP A 392 17.95 15.76 20.67
CA ASP A 392 17.13 16.96 20.49
C ASP A 392 16.02 17.02 21.58
N PRO A 393 15.39 18.20 21.78
CA PRO A 393 14.35 18.36 22.80
C PRO A 393 13.14 17.43 22.65
N SER A 394 12.82 16.98 21.42
CA SER A 394 11.70 16.07 21.16
C SER A 394 12.03 14.64 21.60
N GLN A 395 13.26 14.19 21.37
CA GLN A 395 13.78 12.91 21.83
C GLN A 395 13.88 12.87 23.36
N LEU A 396 14.36 13.95 23.98
CA LEU A 396 14.38 14.11 25.44
C LEU A 396 12.96 14.01 26.02
N THR A 397 12.00 14.76 25.46
CA THR A 397 10.59 14.74 25.89
C THR A 397 9.98 13.34 25.75
N ALA A 398 10.24 12.64 24.64
CA ALA A 398 9.74 11.29 24.41
C ALA A 398 10.30 10.28 25.43
N ILE A 399 11.59 10.39 25.77
CA ILE A 399 12.24 9.52 26.76
C ILE A 399 11.69 9.82 28.17
N LEU A 400 11.53 11.09 28.53
CA LEU A 400 10.98 11.49 29.83
C LEU A 400 9.52 11.03 30.00
N ARG A 401 8.67 11.20 28.98
CA ARG A 401 7.29 10.69 29.04
C ARG A 401 7.26 9.19 29.30
N ARG A 402 8.08 8.41 28.60
CA ARG A 402 8.15 6.95 28.81
C ARG A 402 8.57 6.56 30.24
N GLN A 403 9.49 7.31 30.85
CA GLN A 403 9.97 7.03 32.21
C GLN A 403 8.99 7.52 33.30
N THR A 404 8.16 8.53 33.03
CA THR A 404 7.23 9.10 34.02
C THR A 404 5.86 8.41 34.03
N PHE A 405 5.52 7.66 32.98
CA PHE A 405 4.25 6.91 32.84
C PHE A 405 4.44 5.38 32.99
N THR A 406 5.52 4.95 33.64
CA THR A 406 5.69 3.56 34.12
C THR A 406 5.42 3.54 35.62
#